data_AF-A0A2A6ND97-F1
#
_entry.id   AF-A0A2A6ND97-F1
#
_cell.length_a   1.000
_cell.length_b   1.000
_cell.length_c   1.000
_cell.angle_alpha   90.00
_cell.angle_beta   90.00
_cell.angle_gamma   90.00
#
_symmetry.space_group_name_H-M   'P 1'
#
loop_
_entity.id
_entity.type
_entity.pdbx_description
1 polymer ?
#
loop_
_entity_poly.entity_id
_entity_poly.type
_entity_poly.pdbx_seq_one_letter_code
_entity_poly.pdbx_strand_id
1 'polypeptide(L)'
;MSNGYLSRGLAGRPSDARRLCVLICLCMLGAGSDVAMGQQSPTAAAPRLAFDIPSQPLTSALESYGATSRREVLYDARLATGRRSGEVRGVFAPSEALQILLDGTGLVGRLTSENAVVIVPSAPAAGQPTTTDVDARKGDPIIRARYYAVVQERVRDAFCRDALLRPGRYRIAVQFWIAPTGSVHQTRLLSKTGDDRVDSAIETTLRGLRMNEAPPPDISQPLTMVVAARPPEWTQDCAGIDAIRTSGGVN
;
A
#
# COMPACT_ATOMS: atom_id res chain seq x y z
N MET A 1 49.46 36.48 -39.31
CA MET A 1 49.81 37.87 -38.91
C MET A 1 48.73 38.36 -37.96
N SER A 2 48.96 38.94 -36.77
CA SER A 2 50.05 39.01 -35.78
C SER A 2 49.85 40.32 -35.00
N ASN A 3 50.35 40.40 -33.76
CA ASN A 3 50.16 41.48 -32.77
C ASN A 3 48.74 41.52 -32.12
N GLY A 4 48.60 41.85 -30.83
CA GLY A 4 49.63 42.21 -29.83
C GLY A 4 49.17 42.01 -28.38
N TYR A 5 50.14 41.88 -27.46
CA TYR A 5 49.96 41.61 -26.02
C TYR A 5 49.97 42.91 -25.15
N LEU A 6 49.79 42.74 -23.82
CA LEU A 6 49.89 43.73 -22.72
C LEU A 6 48.63 44.60 -22.52
N SER A 7 48.19 45.02 -21.32
CA SER A 7 48.58 44.89 -19.88
C SER A 7 47.32 45.21 -19.03
N ARG A 8 47.14 45.05 -17.70
CA ARG A 8 47.84 44.61 -16.45
C ARG A 8 46.70 44.33 -15.41
N GLY A 9 46.85 43.80 -14.19
CA GLY A 9 47.94 43.25 -13.37
C GLY A 9 47.41 42.04 -12.55
N LEU A 10 48.14 41.32 -11.69
CA LEU A 10 48.87 41.74 -10.47
C LEU A 10 47.97 42.51 -9.47
N ALA A 11 47.81 42.11 -8.20
CA ALA A 11 48.27 40.91 -7.47
C ALA A 11 47.43 40.72 -6.17
N GLY A 12 47.67 39.65 -5.39
CA GLY A 12 47.14 39.49 -4.03
C GLY A 12 46.82 38.04 -3.65
N ARG A 13 47.59 37.46 -2.71
CA ARG A 13 47.31 36.15 -2.06
C ARG A 13 46.94 36.37 -0.58
N PRO A 14 46.32 35.39 0.10
CA PRO A 14 45.67 35.59 1.41
C PRO A 14 46.63 35.49 2.60
N SER A 15 46.21 36.04 3.75
CA SER A 15 46.70 35.74 5.10
C SER A 15 45.78 36.33 6.19
N ASP A 16 46.08 36.02 7.46
CA ASP A 16 45.53 36.55 8.73
C ASP A 16 44.07 36.17 9.07
N ALA A 17 43.76 35.24 9.99
CA ALA A 17 44.55 34.46 10.96
C ALA A 17 45.19 35.23 12.15
N ARG A 18 44.99 34.70 13.39
CA ARG A 18 45.34 35.28 14.72
C ARG A 18 44.59 36.60 15.02
N ARG A 19 44.26 36.93 16.27
CA ARG A 19 44.70 36.45 17.60
C ARG A 19 43.47 35.99 18.39
N LEU A 20 43.43 34.78 18.98
CA LEU A 20 44.23 34.27 20.10
C LEU A 20 43.91 34.99 21.43
N CYS A 21 43.07 34.37 22.26
CA CYS A 21 43.06 34.55 23.71
C CYS A 21 42.99 33.14 24.33
N VAL A 22 43.91 32.80 25.22
CA VAL A 22 44.14 31.43 25.72
C VAL A 22 43.91 31.39 27.23
N LEU A 23 43.06 30.45 27.67
CA LEU A 23 42.89 29.94 29.04
C LEU A 23 42.05 28.65 28.90
N ILE A 24 42.65 27.48 28.66
CA ILE A 24 43.23 26.61 29.69
C ILE A 24 42.26 26.42 30.88
N CYS A 25 41.48 25.33 30.82
CA CYS A 25 40.93 24.67 31.99
C CYS A 25 41.05 23.15 31.76
N LEU A 26 41.85 22.48 32.58
CA LEU A 26 42.23 21.07 32.43
C LEU A 26 41.52 20.23 33.49
N CYS A 27 40.35 19.69 33.18
CA CYS A 27 39.55 18.90 34.12
C CYS A 27 39.05 17.57 33.54
N MET A 28 39.78 16.50 33.92
CA MET A 28 39.33 15.11 34.13
C MET A 28 38.72 14.29 32.99
N LEU A 29 39.16 13.02 32.93
CA LEU A 29 38.43 11.94 32.27
C LEU A 29 37.15 11.63 33.07
N GLY A 30 36.01 11.64 32.40
CA GLY A 30 34.75 11.09 32.91
C GLY A 30 34.15 10.14 31.88
N ALA A 31 34.15 8.84 32.17
CA ALA A 31 33.45 7.85 31.34
C ALA A 31 32.01 7.73 31.83
N GLY A 32 31.02 8.19 31.05
CA GLY A 32 29.62 8.09 31.45
C GLY A 32 28.61 8.58 30.41
N SER A 33 27.80 7.64 29.92
CA SER A 33 26.38 7.81 29.57
C SER A 33 25.98 8.86 28.51
N ASP A 34 26.04 8.46 27.24
CA ASP A 34 25.11 8.96 26.20
C ASP A 34 24.01 7.91 25.94
N VAL A 35 22.97 7.91 26.79
CA VAL A 35 21.73 7.19 26.49
C VAL A 35 20.92 8.00 25.48
N ALA A 36 20.94 7.56 24.22
CA ALA A 36 20.21 8.21 23.14
C ALA A 36 18.69 8.20 23.41
N MET A 37 18.17 9.32 23.95
CA MET A 37 16.74 9.54 24.13
C MET A 37 16.07 9.64 22.75
N GLY A 38 15.47 8.54 22.31
CA GLY A 38 14.69 8.51 21.07
C GLY A 38 13.57 9.55 21.13
N GLN A 39 13.63 10.56 20.25
CA GLN A 39 12.63 11.61 20.20
C GLN A 39 11.29 11.03 19.74
N GLN A 40 10.40 10.78 20.70
CA GLN A 40 9.00 10.50 20.43
C GLN A 40 8.35 11.80 19.93
N SER A 41 8.31 11.97 18.61
CA SER A 41 7.55 13.03 17.97
C SER A 41 6.11 13.00 18.50
N PRO A 42 5.56 14.13 18.98
CA PRO A 42 4.20 14.14 19.49
C PRO A 42 3.23 13.83 18.35
N THR A 43 2.55 12.68 18.43
CA THR A 43 1.39 12.39 17.59
C THR A 43 0.39 13.53 17.76
N ALA A 44 0.22 14.34 16.70
CA ALA A 44 -0.66 15.50 16.75
C ALA A 44 -2.09 15.02 17.08
N ALA A 45 -2.57 15.37 18.27
CA ALA A 45 -3.88 14.96 18.72
C ALA A 45 -4.95 15.56 17.80
N ALA A 46 -5.81 14.71 17.24
CA ALA A 46 -6.87 15.15 16.34
C ALA A 46 -7.77 16.21 17.04
N PRO A 47 -8.19 17.27 16.34
CA PRO A 47 -8.98 18.34 16.94
C PRO A 47 -10.28 17.77 17.52
N ARG A 48 -10.52 18.03 18.80
CA ARG A 48 -11.78 17.66 19.46
C ARG A 48 -12.87 18.64 19.06
N LEU A 49 -14.04 18.11 18.70
CA LEU A 49 -15.21 18.86 18.27
C LEU A 49 -16.39 18.56 19.19
N ALA A 50 -17.26 19.55 19.39
CA ALA A 50 -18.51 19.34 20.10
C ALA A 50 -19.53 18.66 19.16
N PHE A 51 -20.05 17.51 19.59
CA PHE A 51 -21.13 16.79 18.93
C PHE A 51 -22.37 16.80 19.82
N ASP A 52 -23.54 16.99 19.20
CA ASP A 52 -24.86 16.79 19.81
C ASP A 52 -25.74 16.09 18.77
N ILE A 53 -25.66 14.75 18.74
CA ILE A 53 -26.39 13.90 17.80
C ILE A 53 -27.20 12.89 18.63
N PRO A 54 -28.54 13.02 18.71
CA PRO A 54 -29.38 12.07 19.42
C PRO A 54 -29.45 10.73 18.67
N SER A 55 -29.86 9.65 19.35
CA SER A 55 -30.16 8.39 18.66
C SER A 55 -31.28 8.60 17.63
N GLN A 56 -30.96 8.44 16.35
CA GLN A 56 -31.87 8.71 15.24
C GLN A 56 -31.63 7.71 14.08
N PRO A 57 -32.38 7.75 12.97
CA PRO A 57 -32.09 6.90 11.80
C PRO A 57 -30.64 7.09 11.33
N LEU A 58 -29.94 6.00 11.01
CA LEU A 58 -28.50 6.04 10.84
C LEU A 58 -28.04 6.93 9.67
N THR A 59 -28.85 7.08 8.62
CA THR A 59 -28.59 8.01 7.50
C THR A 59 -28.44 9.45 8.00
N SER A 60 -29.45 9.96 8.71
CA SER A 60 -29.48 11.33 9.26
C SER A 60 -28.43 11.54 10.35
N ALA A 61 -28.09 10.49 11.11
CA ALA A 61 -26.98 10.52 12.06
C ALA A 61 -25.62 10.71 11.37
N LEU A 62 -25.36 9.98 10.28
CA LEU A 62 -24.13 10.10 9.49
C LEU A 62 -24.04 11.45 8.75
N GLU A 63 -25.16 11.97 8.24
CA GLU A 63 -25.27 13.31 7.65
C GLU A 63 -24.92 14.40 8.69
N SER A 64 -25.50 14.31 9.90
CA SER A 64 -25.23 15.25 11.00
C SER A 64 -23.75 15.20 11.41
N TYR A 65 -23.20 14.00 11.59
CA TYR A 65 -21.78 13.82 11.91
C TYR A 65 -20.85 14.36 10.81
N GLY A 66 -21.17 14.14 9.52
CA GLY A 66 -20.40 14.67 8.40
C GLY A 66 -20.38 16.20 8.39
N ALA A 67 -21.52 16.84 8.62
CA ALA A 67 -21.63 18.29 8.73
C ALA A 67 -20.82 18.86 9.92
N THR A 68 -20.93 18.27 11.12
CA THR A 68 -20.20 18.73 12.31
C THR A 68 -18.68 18.50 12.19
N SER A 69 -18.26 17.33 11.68
CA SER A 69 -16.83 16.99 11.55
C SER A 69 -16.15 17.53 10.29
N ARG A 70 -16.93 18.10 9.35
CA ARG A 70 -16.51 18.50 8.00
C ARG A 70 -15.86 17.36 7.20
N ARG A 71 -16.35 16.14 7.38
CA ARG A 71 -15.85 14.93 6.71
C ARG A 71 -16.86 14.39 5.71
N GLU A 72 -16.34 13.93 4.58
CA GLU A 72 -17.11 13.13 3.61
C GLU A 72 -17.35 11.73 4.19
N VAL A 73 -18.61 11.30 4.19
CA VAL A 73 -19.05 10.02 4.75
C VAL A 73 -19.65 9.17 3.64
N LEU A 74 -18.90 8.17 3.19
CA LEU A 74 -19.28 7.31 2.07
C LEU A 74 -19.86 5.98 2.59
N TYR A 75 -21.04 5.58 2.11
CA TYR A 75 -21.70 4.35 2.52
C TYR A 75 -22.70 3.86 1.46
N ASP A 76 -22.95 2.55 1.42
CA ASP A 76 -24.12 2.01 0.72
C ASP A 76 -25.36 2.22 1.60
N ALA A 77 -26.39 2.90 1.07
CA ALA A 77 -27.65 3.15 1.76
C ALA A 77 -28.32 1.86 2.30
N ARG A 78 -28.08 0.70 1.68
CA ARG A 78 -28.55 -0.61 2.15
C ARG A 78 -27.99 -0.98 3.53
N LEU A 79 -26.80 -0.49 3.89
CA LEU A 79 -26.20 -0.72 5.21
C LEU A 79 -26.91 0.10 6.30
N ALA A 80 -27.34 1.32 6.01
CA ALA A 80 -28.01 2.20 6.95
C ALA A 80 -29.53 1.98 7.04
N THR A 81 -30.14 1.37 6.03
CA THR A 81 -31.58 1.08 5.96
C THR A 81 -32.04 0.28 7.20
N GLY A 82 -33.02 0.82 7.92
CA GLY A 82 -33.57 0.19 9.13
C GLY A 82 -32.69 0.23 10.38
N ARG A 83 -31.48 0.80 10.31
CA ARG A 83 -30.59 0.97 11.48
C ARG A 83 -30.80 2.33 12.15
N ARG A 84 -30.51 2.37 13.45
CA ARG A 84 -30.47 3.59 14.28
C ARG A 84 -29.07 3.77 14.82
N SER A 85 -28.64 5.02 14.99
CA SER A 85 -27.34 5.33 15.62
C SER A 85 -27.39 5.20 17.14
N GLY A 86 -26.21 5.09 17.74
CA GLY A 86 -25.98 5.53 19.11
C GLY A 86 -26.24 7.03 19.27
N GLU A 87 -26.22 7.49 20.53
CA GLU A 87 -26.22 8.91 20.88
C GLU A 87 -24.79 9.40 21.07
N VAL A 88 -24.47 10.58 20.54
CA VAL A 88 -23.16 11.22 20.71
C VAL A 88 -23.35 12.65 21.20
N ARG A 89 -23.16 12.87 22.50
CA ARG A 89 -23.16 14.19 23.13
C ARG A 89 -21.85 14.42 23.90
N GLY A 90 -21.10 15.44 23.54
CA GLY A 90 -19.83 15.78 24.19
C GLY A 90 -18.73 16.26 23.25
N VAL A 91 -17.51 16.40 23.78
CA VAL A 91 -16.33 16.94 23.06
C VAL A 91 -15.35 15.82 22.74
N PHE A 92 -15.48 15.27 21.53
CA PHE A 92 -14.78 14.05 21.08
C PHE A 92 -13.90 14.31 19.86
N ALA A 93 -12.91 13.45 19.62
CA ALA A 93 -12.27 13.39 18.30
C ALA A 93 -13.26 12.82 17.26
N PRO A 94 -13.20 13.19 15.97
CA PRO A 94 -14.13 12.66 14.96
C PRO A 94 -14.15 11.13 14.85
N SER A 95 -13.01 10.46 15.01
CA SER A 95 -12.93 8.99 15.05
C SER A 95 -13.60 8.37 16.27
N GLU A 96 -13.50 9.02 17.43
CA GLU A 96 -14.10 8.63 18.71
C GLU A 96 -15.63 8.82 18.65
N ALA A 97 -16.07 9.99 18.19
CA ALA A 97 -17.48 10.29 17.94
C ALA A 97 -18.13 9.28 16.97
N LEU A 98 -17.46 8.95 15.86
CA LEU A 98 -17.99 8.01 14.88
C LEU A 98 -18.06 6.56 15.40
N GLN A 99 -17.16 6.15 16.28
CA GLN A 99 -17.23 4.83 16.93
C GLN A 99 -18.47 4.75 17.85
N ILE A 100 -18.72 5.79 18.65
CA ILE A 100 -19.91 5.85 19.53
C ILE A 100 -21.20 5.93 18.69
N LEU A 101 -21.20 6.69 17.58
CA LEU A 101 -22.34 6.82 16.66
C LEU A 101 -22.76 5.47 16.03
N LEU A 102 -21.76 4.63 15.72
CA LEU A 102 -21.93 3.33 15.09
C LEU A 102 -22.06 2.17 16.08
N ASP A 103 -21.96 2.41 17.39
CA ASP A 103 -22.11 1.33 18.37
C ASP A 103 -23.49 0.67 18.29
N GLY A 104 -23.54 -0.63 18.56
CA GLY A 104 -24.72 -1.48 18.34
C GLY A 104 -25.16 -1.65 16.87
N THR A 105 -24.70 -0.83 15.92
CA THR A 105 -25.14 -0.92 14.51
C THR A 105 -24.55 -2.12 13.76
N GLY A 106 -23.43 -2.69 14.24
CA GLY A 106 -22.66 -3.71 13.52
C GLY A 106 -21.87 -3.17 12.32
N LEU A 107 -21.61 -1.87 12.28
CA LEU A 107 -20.83 -1.19 11.24
C LEU A 107 -19.61 -0.48 11.88
N VAL A 108 -18.60 -0.17 11.08
CA VAL A 108 -17.41 0.61 11.48
C VAL A 108 -17.02 1.62 10.39
N GLY A 109 -16.55 2.80 10.81
CA GLY A 109 -15.95 3.78 9.92
C GLY A 109 -14.47 3.48 9.66
N ARG A 110 -14.11 3.17 8.42
CA ARG A 110 -12.72 3.05 7.97
C ARG A 110 -12.28 4.35 7.31
N LEU A 111 -11.25 4.99 7.87
CA LEU A 111 -10.71 6.23 7.33
C LEU A 111 -9.97 5.97 6.01
N THR A 112 -10.27 6.73 4.98
CA THR A 112 -9.60 6.64 3.66
C THR A 112 -8.67 7.82 3.40
N SER A 113 -9.01 9.00 3.90
CA SER A 113 -8.19 10.22 3.91
C SER A 113 -8.50 11.02 5.18
N GLU A 114 -7.70 12.04 5.52
CA GLU A 114 -7.93 12.86 6.72
C GLU A 114 -9.34 13.46 6.82
N ASN A 115 -9.95 13.76 5.66
CA ASN A 115 -11.29 14.32 5.53
C ASN A 115 -12.36 13.34 5.00
N ALA A 116 -12.05 12.05 4.82
CA ALA A 116 -12.97 11.08 4.21
C ALA A 116 -13.00 9.73 4.95
N VAL A 117 -14.21 9.20 5.18
CA VAL A 117 -14.45 7.93 5.87
C VAL A 117 -15.48 7.08 5.15
N VAL A 118 -15.23 5.77 5.04
CA VAL A 118 -16.16 4.80 4.46
C VAL A 118 -16.77 3.95 5.57
N ILE A 119 -18.11 3.84 5.59
CA ILE A 119 -18.83 2.97 6.54
C ILE A 119 -18.94 1.56 5.95
N VAL A 120 -18.44 0.56 6.68
CA VAL A 120 -18.46 -0.86 6.27
C VAL A 120 -18.98 -1.76 7.38
N PRO A 121 -19.42 -2.99 7.10
CA PRO A 121 -19.74 -3.98 8.14
C PRO A 121 -18.58 -4.23 9.11
N SER A 122 -18.91 -4.38 10.40
CA SER A 122 -17.97 -4.71 11.46
C SER A 122 -17.63 -6.22 11.42
N ALA A 123 -16.73 -6.58 10.51
CA ALA A 123 -16.07 -7.88 10.57
C ALA A 123 -15.12 -7.93 11.79
N PRO A 124 -15.05 -9.06 12.53
CA PRO A 124 -14.19 -9.18 13.71
C PRO A 124 -12.72 -8.93 13.33
N ALA A 125 -12.03 -8.13 14.15
CA ALA A 125 -10.73 -7.56 13.80
C ALA A 125 -9.58 -8.58 13.91
N ALA A 126 -9.14 -9.10 12.77
CA ALA A 126 -7.78 -9.56 12.55
C ALA A 126 -7.07 -8.64 11.53
N GLY A 127 -5.75 -8.79 11.38
CA GLY A 127 -4.89 -7.89 10.61
C GLY A 127 -5.22 -7.75 9.10
N GLN A 128 -4.63 -6.72 8.50
CA GLN A 128 -4.71 -6.36 7.08
C GLN A 128 -4.35 -7.53 6.11
N PRO A 129 -4.75 -7.50 4.82
CA PRO A 129 -5.64 -6.55 4.14
C PRO A 129 -6.96 -7.20 3.67
N THR A 130 -7.97 -6.40 3.30
CA THR A 130 -9.30 -6.93 2.91
C THR A 130 -9.82 -6.31 1.61
N THR A 131 -9.22 -6.70 0.48
CA THR A 131 -9.86 -6.54 -0.85
C THR A 131 -10.71 -7.78 -1.12
N THR A 132 -11.88 -7.86 -0.49
CA THR A 132 -12.88 -8.92 -0.76
C THR A 132 -14.30 -8.35 -0.82
N ASP A 133 -14.53 -7.47 -1.79
CA ASP A 133 -15.84 -7.46 -2.44
C ASP A 133 -15.83 -8.55 -3.53
N VAL A 134 -16.34 -9.74 -3.19
CA VAL A 134 -16.73 -10.82 -4.10
C VAL A 134 -17.56 -11.84 -3.31
N ASP A 135 -18.88 -11.72 -3.46
CA ASP A 135 -19.94 -12.68 -3.10
C ASP A 135 -19.56 -13.85 -2.16
N ALA A 136 -20.10 -13.79 -0.93
CA ALA A 136 -20.08 -14.89 0.04
C ALA A 136 -21.03 -16.04 -0.33
N ARG A 137 -20.98 -16.50 -1.59
CA ARG A 137 -21.84 -17.54 -2.17
C ARG A 137 -21.08 -18.60 -2.98
N LYS A 138 -19.80 -18.85 -2.67
CA LYS A 138 -19.08 -20.05 -3.14
C LYS A 138 -17.84 -20.38 -2.30
N GLY A 139 -17.77 -21.61 -1.79
CA GLY A 139 -16.60 -22.25 -1.20
C GLY A 139 -16.03 -21.69 0.09
N ASP A 140 -15.11 -22.47 0.68
CA ASP A 140 -14.31 -22.07 1.83
C ASP A 140 -13.35 -20.91 1.44
N PRO A 141 -13.35 -19.78 2.18
CA PRO A 141 -12.52 -18.63 1.86
C PRO A 141 -11.01 -18.87 2.08
N ILE A 142 -10.63 -19.76 3.00
CA ILE A 142 -9.24 -20.13 3.29
C ILE A 142 -8.69 -20.96 2.12
N ILE A 143 -9.47 -21.92 1.63
CA ILE A 143 -9.11 -22.74 0.46
C ILE A 143 -8.98 -21.86 -0.79
N ARG A 144 -9.91 -20.93 -1.01
CA ARG A 144 -9.84 -19.92 -2.10
C ARG A 144 -8.57 -19.07 -1.97
N ALA A 145 -8.28 -18.51 -0.80
CA ALA A 145 -7.10 -17.67 -0.57
C ALA A 145 -5.78 -18.43 -0.78
N ARG A 146 -5.68 -19.66 -0.26
CA ARG A 146 -4.52 -20.55 -0.48
C ARG A 146 -4.31 -20.82 -1.97
N TYR A 147 -5.37 -21.08 -2.74
CA TYR A 147 -5.24 -21.32 -4.17
C TYR A 147 -4.79 -20.06 -4.94
N TYR A 148 -5.34 -18.88 -4.62
CA TYR A 148 -4.90 -17.63 -5.24
C TYR A 148 -3.44 -17.29 -4.92
N ALA A 149 -2.94 -17.62 -3.72
CA ALA A 149 -1.52 -17.50 -3.38
C ALA A 149 -0.63 -18.38 -4.27
N VAL A 150 -1.02 -19.65 -4.50
CA VAL A 150 -0.32 -20.56 -5.42
C VAL A 150 -0.32 -20.00 -6.85
N VAL A 151 -1.46 -19.50 -7.35
CA VAL A 151 -1.54 -18.88 -8.68
C VAL A 151 -0.64 -17.65 -8.80
N GLN A 152 -0.66 -16.76 -7.80
CA GLN A 152 0.16 -15.55 -7.79
C GLN A 152 1.66 -15.88 -7.77
N GLU A 153 2.08 -16.84 -6.94
CA GLU A 153 3.46 -17.35 -6.92
C GLU A 153 3.87 -17.90 -8.29
N ARG A 154 3.07 -18.81 -8.89
CA ARG A 154 3.43 -19.45 -10.16
C ARG A 154 3.56 -18.45 -11.31
N VAL A 155 2.69 -17.44 -11.39
CA VAL A 155 2.79 -16.38 -12.42
C VAL A 155 4.00 -15.48 -12.17
N ARG A 156 4.20 -15.01 -10.93
CA ARG A 156 5.35 -14.18 -10.54
C ARG A 156 6.68 -14.88 -10.85
N ASP A 157 6.82 -16.14 -10.44
CA ASP A 157 8.02 -16.93 -10.65
C ASP A 157 8.31 -17.20 -12.14
N ALA A 158 7.28 -17.33 -12.98
CA ALA A 158 7.45 -17.42 -14.42
C ALA A 158 7.91 -16.09 -15.02
N PHE A 159 7.26 -14.98 -14.64
CA PHE A 159 7.59 -13.63 -15.12
C PHE A 159 8.99 -13.17 -14.68
N CYS A 160 9.44 -13.53 -13.48
CA CYS A 160 10.79 -13.21 -12.97
C CYS A 160 11.92 -14.06 -13.57
N ARG A 161 11.59 -15.12 -14.33
CA ARG A 161 12.58 -15.92 -15.10
C ARG A 161 12.86 -15.32 -16.47
N ASP A 162 11.86 -14.69 -17.09
CA ASP A 162 12.00 -13.96 -18.36
C ASP A 162 12.52 -12.54 -18.11
N ALA A 163 13.53 -12.10 -18.87
CA ALA A 163 14.09 -10.77 -18.75
C ALA A 163 13.15 -9.66 -19.27
N LEU A 164 12.22 -9.98 -20.18
CA LEU A 164 11.22 -9.05 -20.72
C LEU A 164 10.02 -8.87 -19.79
N LEU A 165 9.69 -9.90 -19.00
CA LEU A 165 8.48 -9.93 -18.14
C LEU A 165 8.77 -9.58 -16.68
N ARG A 166 9.96 -9.07 -16.37
CA ARG A 166 10.29 -8.62 -15.01
C ARG A 166 9.34 -7.46 -14.62
N PRO A 167 8.55 -7.60 -13.53
CA PRO A 167 7.59 -6.57 -13.13
C PRO A 167 8.23 -5.21 -12.86
N GLY A 168 7.43 -4.16 -12.99
CA GLY A 168 7.77 -2.80 -12.55
C GLY A 168 7.75 -1.75 -13.65
N ARG A 169 8.16 -2.09 -14.89
CA ARG A 169 8.19 -1.13 -16.01
C ARG A 169 6.89 -0.99 -16.80
N TYR A 170 5.97 -1.95 -16.66
CA TYR A 170 4.69 -1.98 -17.37
C TYR A 170 3.52 -2.26 -16.41
N ARG A 171 2.32 -1.85 -16.80
CA ARG A 171 1.06 -2.19 -16.13
C ARG A 171 0.18 -2.97 -17.10
N ILE A 172 -0.41 -4.07 -16.66
CA ILE A 172 -1.36 -4.83 -17.48
C ILE A 172 -2.38 -5.56 -16.61
N ALA A 173 -3.63 -5.60 -17.07
CA ALA A 173 -4.65 -6.51 -16.57
C ALA A 173 -4.82 -7.68 -17.55
N VAL A 174 -4.87 -8.91 -17.03
CA VAL A 174 -4.99 -10.14 -17.82
C VAL A 174 -6.00 -11.08 -17.18
N GLN A 175 -6.80 -11.75 -18.02
CA GLN A 175 -7.67 -12.85 -17.63
C GLN A 175 -7.12 -14.18 -18.13
N PHE A 176 -7.26 -15.22 -17.33
CA PHE A 176 -6.93 -16.59 -17.74
C PHE A 176 -7.84 -17.63 -17.09
N TRP A 177 -7.98 -18.77 -17.78
CA TRP A 177 -8.77 -19.92 -17.36
C TRP A 177 -7.86 -21.11 -17.09
N ILE A 178 -8.06 -21.74 -15.94
CA ILE A 178 -7.29 -22.89 -15.45
C ILE A 178 -8.16 -24.14 -15.62
N ALA A 179 -7.66 -25.13 -16.37
CA ALA A 179 -8.31 -26.42 -16.53
C ALA A 179 -8.24 -27.25 -15.23
N PRO A 180 -9.10 -28.27 -15.05
CA PRO A 180 -9.01 -29.19 -13.90
C PRO A 180 -7.65 -29.89 -13.73
N THR A 181 -6.83 -29.92 -14.78
CA THR A 181 -5.46 -30.45 -14.79
C THR A 181 -4.41 -29.51 -14.16
N GLY A 182 -4.83 -28.31 -13.72
CA GLY A 182 -3.95 -27.22 -13.28
C GLY A 182 -3.35 -26.38 -14.42
N SER A 183 -3.51 -26.78 -15.69
CA SER A 183 -2.94 -26.06 -16.83
C SER A 183 -3.76 -24.83 -17.23
N VAL A 184 -3.11 -23.71 -17.54
CA VAL A 184 -3.78 -22.57 -18.18
C VAL A 184 -4.09 -22.93 -19.63
N HIS A 185 -5.36 -22.85 -20.05
CA HIS A 185 -5.79 -23.24 -21.40
C HIS A 185 -6.26 -22.05 -22.26
N GLN A 186 -6.65 -20.95 -21.64
CA GLN A 186 -7.04 -19.71 -22.31
C GLN A 186 -6.48 -18.51 -21.57
N THR A 187 -5.99 -17.53 -22.33
CA THR A 187 -5.48 -16.23 -21.87
C THR A 187 -6.17 -15.12 -22.64
N ARG A 188 -6.38 -13.96 -22.02
CA ARG A 188 -6.91 -12.75 -22.65
C ARG A 188 -6.32 -11.51 -21.97
N LEU A 189 -5.53 -10.72 -22.70
CA LEU A 189 -5.13 -9.40 -22.22
C LEU A 189 -6.36 -8.48 -22.18
N LEU A 190 -6.53 -7.75 -21.07
CA LEU A 190 -7.59 -6.73 -20.90
C LEU A 190 -7.09 -5.31 -21.21
N SER A 191 -5.77 -5.12 -21.20
CA SER A 191 -5.09 -3.87 -21.57
C SER A 191 -3.78 -4.16 -22.29
N LYS A 192 -3.23 -3.17 -22.98
CA LYS A 192 -1.90 -3.21 -23.61
C LYS A 192 -0.80 -2.80 -22.62
N THR A 193 0.41 -3.36 -22.73
CA THR A 193 1.59 -2.85 -22.00
C THR A 193 2.22 -1.62 -22.66
N GLY A 194 2.07 -1.48 -23.98
CA GLY A 194 2.78 -0.49 -24.79
C GLY A 194 3.96 -1.05 -25.60
N ASP A 195 4.29 -2.34 -25.45
CA ASP A 195 5.24 -3.04 -26.32
C ASP A 195 4.67 -4.42 -26.70
N ASP A 196 4.35 -4.61 -27.99
CA ASP A 196 3.73 -5.84 -28.49
C ASP A 196 4.59 -7.09 -28.25
N ARG A 197 5.91 -6.95 -28.04
CA ARG A 197 6.80 -8.06 -27.68
C ARG A 197 6.58 -8.51 -26.25
N VAL A 198 6.36 -7.56 -25.33
CA VAL A 198 6.03 -7.84 -23.92
C VAL A 198 4.64 -8.46 -23.84
N ASP A 199 3.65 -7.91 -24.55
CA ASP A 199 2.30 -8.50 -24.63
C ASP A 199 2.33 -9.95 -25.13
N SER A 200 3.06 -10.20 -26.24
CA SER A 200 3.18 -11.54 -26.84
C SER A 200 3.90 -12.52 -25.91
N ALA A 201 4.95 -12.08 -25.22
CA ALA A 201 5.64 -12.87 -24.21
C ALA A 201 4.74 -13.18 -23.00
N ILE A 202 3.91 -12.24 -22.54
CA ILE A 202 2.92 -12.48 -21.47
C ILE A 202 1.92 -13.58 -21.89
N GLU A 203 1.31 -13.46 -23.07
CA GLU A 203 0.37 -14.49 -23.55
C GLU A 203 1.02 -15.86 -23.70
N THR A 204 2.27 -15.91 -24.17
CA THR A 204 3.01 -17.16 -24.38
C THR A 204 3.36 -17.81 -23.04
N THR A 205 3.94 -17.04 -22.11
CA THR A 205 4.36 -17.51 -20.78
C THR A 205 3.18 -17.95 -19.92
N LEU A 206 2.05 -17.22 -19.96
CA LEU A 206 0.83 -17.63 -19.25
C LEU A 206 0.20 -18.88 -19.85
N ARG A 207 0.19 -19.04 -21.18
CA ARG A 207 -0.36 -20.24 -21.85
C ARG A 207 0.50 -21.49 -21.63
N GLY A 208 1.80 -21.32 -21.38
CA GLY A 208 2.70 -22.40 -20.96
C GLY A 208 2.61 -22.74 -19.46
N LEU A 209 1.86 -21.97 -18.65
CA LEU A 209 1.87 -22.10 -17.21
C LEU A 209 0.98 -23.25 -16.72
N ARG A 210 1.49 -23.99 -15.73
CA ARG A 210 0.76 -25.03 -15.01
C ARG A 210 0.86 -24.83 -13.51
N MET A 211 -0.29 -24.85 -12.85
CA MET A 211 -0.41 -24.90 -11.40
C MET A 211 -0.15 -26.33 -10.92
N ASN A 212 0.58 -26.47 -9.81
CA ASN A 212 0.85 -27.78 -9.19
C ASN A 212 -0.38 -28.39 -8.49
N GLU A 213 -1.48 -27.63 -8.39
CA GLU A 213 -2.73 -28.02 -7.73
C GLU A 213 -3.92 -27.67 -8.66
N ALA A 214 -4.92 -28.55 -8.70
CA ALA A 214 -6.14 -28.33 -9.48
C ALA A 214 -6.96 -27.18 -8.87
N PRO A 215 -7.66 -26.36 -9.68
CA PRO A 215 -8.52 -25.30 -9.15
C PRO A 215 -9.69 -25.89 -8.34
N PRO A 216 -9.89 -25.48 -7.08
CA PRO A 216 -11.08 -25.85 -6.32
C PRO A 216 -12.38 -25.49 -7.07
N PRO A 217 -13.47 -26.27 -6.91
CA PRO A 217 -14.71 -26.12 -7.67
C PRO A 217 -15.39 -24.75 -7.45
N ASP A 218 -15.01 -24.04 -6.39
CA ASP A 218 -15.57 -22.76 -5.99
C ASP A 218 -14.72 -21.54 -6.38
N ILE A 219 -13.63 -21.74 -7.14
CA ILE A 219 -12.91 -20.63 -7.77
C ILE A 219 -13.76 -20.05 -8.90
N SER A 220 -14.06 -18.75 -8.81
CA SER A 220 -14.65 -17.99 -9.91
C SER A 220 -13.64 -17.86 -11.06
N GLN A 221 -14.01 -18.29 -12.26
CA GLN A 221 -13.22 -18.14 -13.48
C GLN A 221 -13.91 -17.21 -14.49
N PRO A 222 -13.18 -16.43 -15.31
CA PRO A 222 -11.72 -16.33 -15.37
C PRO A 222 -11.09 -15.67 -14.13
N LEU A 223 -9.88 -16.09 -13.80
CA LEU A 223 -9.06 -15.37 -12.83
C LEU A 223 -8.55 -14.09 -13.52
N THR A 224 -8.76 -12.94 -12.89
CA THR A 224 -8.21 -11.65 -13.35
C THR A 224 -7.01 -11.28 -12.49
N MET A 225 -5.86 -11.03 -13.11
CA MET A 225 -4.64 -10.59 -12.45
C MET A 225 -4.20 -9.22 -13.00
N VAL A 226 -3.65 -8.36 -12.12
CA VAL A 226 -3.10 -7.06 -12.50
C VAL A 226 -1.63 -7.01 -12.12
N VAL A 227 -0.75 -6.85 -13.11
CA VAL A 227 0.64 -6.44 -12.87
C VAL A 227 0.66 -4.93 -12.78
N ALA A 228 1.21 -4.40 -11.69
CA ALA A 228 1.38 -2.97 -11.50
C ALA A 228 2.80 -2.52 -11.90
N ALA A 229 2.89 -1.41 -12.62
CA ALA A 229 4.14 -0.66 -12.73
C ALA A 229 4.44 -0.07 -11.34
N ARG A 230 5.52 -0.55 -10.71
CA ARG A 230 6.04 -0.11 -9.41
C ARG A 230 7.57 -0.14 -9.47
N PRO A 231 8.28 0.82 -8.85
CA PRO A 231 9.73 0.78 -8.81
C PRO A 231 10.22 -0.42 -7.99
N PRO A 232 11.26 -1.17 -8.43
CA PRO A 232 11.68 -2.42 -7.80
C PRO A 232 12.25 -2.23 -6.40
N GLU A 233 12.69 -1.03 -6.01
CA GLU A 233 13.10 -0.72 -4.64
C GLU A 233 11.92 -0.69 -3.64
N TRP A 234 10.67 -0.68 -4.12
CA TRP A 234 9.45 -0.81 -3.31
C TRP A 234 8.83 -2.21 -3.37
N THR A 235 9.23 -3.07 -4.32
CA THR A 235 8.70 -4.44 -4.42
C THR A 235 9.76 -5.50 -4.70
N GLN A 236 9.91 -6.42 -3.74
CA GLN A 236 10.76 -7.60 -3.84
C GLN A 236 10.18 -8.69 -4.78
N ASP A 237 9.46 -8.29 -5.84
CA ASP A 237 8.67 -9.19 -6.71
C ASP A 237 9.50 -10.34 -7.31
N CYS A 238 10.81 -10.14 -7.55
CA CYS A 238 11.72 -11.17 -8.06
C CYS A 238 12.87 -11.55 -7.11
N ALA A 239 12.97 -10.96 -5.92
CA ALA A 239 14.19 -10.99 -5.11
C ALA A 239 14.68 -12.42 -4.77
N GLY A 240 13.75 -13.35 -4.49
CA GLY A 240 14.07 -14.76 -4.25
C GLY A 240 14.64 -15.49 -5.48
N ILE A 241 14.15 -15.16 -6.68
CA ILE A 241 14.64 -15.74 -7.94
C ILE A 241 16.03 -15.20 -8.28
N ASP A 242 16.30 -13.92 -8.03
CA ASP A 242 17.63 -13.34 -8.20
C ASP A 242 18.63 -13.91 -7.19
N ALA A 243 18.24 -14.06 -5.92
CA ALA A 243 19.09 -14.67 -4.89
C ALA A 243 19.55 -16.09 -5.28
N ILE A 244 18.63 -16.93 -5.76
CA ILE A 244 18.94 -18.28 -6.27
C ILE A 244 19.88 -18.21 -7.47
N ARG A 245 19.69 -17.25 -8.39
CA ARG A 245 20.59 -17.06 -9.54
C ARG A 245 22.00 -16.64 -9.10
N THR A 246 22.13 -15.80 -8.07
CA THR A 246 23.43 -15.38 -7.54
C THR A 246 24.16 -16.46 -6.76
N SER A 247 23.46 -17.33 -6.02
CA SER A 247 24.10 -18.44 -5.30
C SER A 247 24.45 -19.63 -6.21
N GLY A 248 23.67 -19.87 -7.26
CA GLY A 248 23.95 -20.91 -8.26
C GLY A 248 25.08 -20.58 -9.25
N GLY A 249 25.62 -19.36 -9.23
CA GLY A 249 26.69 -18.91 -10.12
C GLY A 249 28.11 -19.04 -9.55
N VAL A 250 28.29 -19.75 -8.43
CA VAL A 250 29.58 -19.90 -7.73
C VAL A 250 29.97 -21.38 -7.65
N ASN A 251 30.38 -21.94 -8.79
CA ASN A 251 31.09 -23.22 -8.95
C ASN A 251 31.70 -23.28 -10.35
#